data_AF-A0A4Q9V4K9-F1
#
_entry.id   AF-A0A4Q9V4K9-F1
#
_cell.length_a   1.000
_cell.length_b   1.000
_cell.length_c   1.000
_cell.angle_alpha   90.00
_cell.angle_beta   90.00
_cell.angle_gamma   90.00
#
_symmetry.space_group_name_H-M   'P 1'
#
loop_
_entity.id
_entity.type
_entity.pdbx_description
1 polymer ?
#
loop_
_entity_poly.entity_id
_entity_poly.type
_entity_poly.pdbx_seq_one_letter_code
_entity_poly.pdbx_strand_id
1 'polypeptide(L)'
;MKIFSYILAFIFITFLFTPSVVALIDRNVDISIAYNVNEEESSSKNQITFEYTIEEMNSNYNSIHFLQTQKTDGHYYKENGYRVFLSISSPPPKNA
;
A
#
# COMPACT_ATOMS: atom_id res chain seq x y z
N MET A 1 -37.93 -16.06 -24.84
CA MET A 1 -36.52 -15.64 -25.10
C MET A 1 -36.19 -14.25 -24.56
N LYS A 2 -36.99 -13.21 -24.84
CA LYS A 2 -36.70 -11.84 -24.34
C LYS A 2 -36.64 -11.72 -22.81
N ILE A 3 -37.57 -12.34 -22.08
CA ILE A 3 -37.60 -12.29 -20.60
C ILE A 3 -36.35 -12.91 -19.96
N PHE A 4 -35.87 -14.02 -20.53
CA PHE A 4 -34.65 -14.69 -20.07
C PHE A 4 -33.43 -13.80 -20.29
N SER A 5 -33.36 -13.14 -21.45
CA SER A 5 -32.31 -12.18 -21.75
C SER A 5 -32.33 -10.97 -20.80
N TYR A 6 -33.51 -10.49 -20.42
CA TYR A 6 -33.63 -9.40 -19.44
C TYR A 6 -33.19 -9.83 -18.04
N ILE A 7 -33.55 -11.05 -17.61
CA ILE A 7 -33.12 -11.59 -16.32
C ILE A 7 -31.60 -11.75 -16.29
N LEU A 8 -31.01 -12.31 -17.35
CA LEU A 8 -29.56 -12.47 -17.46
C LEU A 8 -28.86 -11.12 -17.47
N ALA A 9 -29.36 -10.15 -18.26
CA ALA A 9 -28.80 -8.80 -18.31
C ALA A 9 -28.89 -8.11 -16.94
N PHE A 10 -30.00 -8.26 -16.22
CA PHE A 10 -30.16 -7.70 -14.89
C PHE A 10 -29.13 -8.28 -13.91
N ILE A 11 -28.96 -9.60 -13.89
CA ILE A 11 -27.94 -10.27 -13.06
C ILE A 11 -26.54 -9.78 -13.40
N PHE A 12 -26.22 -9.63 -14.68
CA PHE A 12 -24.90 -9.19 -15.13
C PHE A 12 -24.61 -7.74 -14.70
N ILE A 13 -25.59 -6.86 -14.87
CA ILE A 13 -25.48 -5.45 -14.52
C ILE A 13 -25.34 -5.30 -13.00
N THR A 14 -26.15 -5.98 -12.20
CA THR A 14 -26.06 -5.89 -10.74
C THR A 14 -24.75 -6.48 -10.24
N PHE A 15 -24.28 -7.59 -10.81
CA PHE A 15 -23.00 -8.20 -10.43
C PHE A 15 -21.82 -7.24 -10.67
N LEU A 16 -21.76 -6.56 -11.82
CA LEU A 16 -20.71 -5.58 -12.11
C LEU A 16 -20.83 -4.29 -11.29
N PHE A 17 -22.06 -3.84 -11.03
CA PHE A 17 -22.30 -2.56 -10.36
C PHE A 17 -22.10 -2.65 -8.83
N THR A 18 -22.39 -3.81 -8.23
CA THR A 18 -22.33 -4.00 -6.77
C THR A 18 -21.00 -3.61 -6.12
N PRO A 19 -19.82 -4.10 -6.55
CA PRO A 19 -18.55 -3.71 -5.92
C PRO A 19 -18.25 -2.21 -6.07
N SER A 20 -18.71 -1.58 -7.15
CA SER A 20 -18.56 -0.14 -7.37
C SER A 20 -19.40 0.70 -6.41
N VAL A 21 -20.65 0.28 -6.16
CA VAL A 21 -21.53 0.96 -5.18
C VAL A 21 -21.02 0.80 -3.76
N VAL A 22 -20.58 -0.41 -3.40
CA VAL A 22 -20.04 -0.70 -2.07
C VAL A 22 -18.82 0.16 -1.77
N ALA A 23 -17.89 0.28 -2.72
CA ALA A 23 -16.70 1.14 -2.59
C ALA A 23 -17.03 2.65 -2.51
N LEU A 24 -18.17 3.07 -3.08
CA LEU A 24 -18.63 4.47 -2.96
C LEU A 24 -19.22 4.78 -1.57
N ILE A 25 -19.89 3.81 -0.94
CA ILE A 25 -20.49 3.99 0.39
C ILE A 25 -19.42 3.94 1.48
N ASP A 26 -18.50 2.97 1.38
CA ASP A 26 -17.42 2.81 2.34
C ASP A 26 -16.11 2.51 1.63
N ARG A 27 -15.16 3.45 1.76
CA ARG A 27 -13.82 3.37 1.16
C ARG A 27 -12.91 2.37 1.85
N ASN A 28 -13.27 1.89 3.04
CA ASN A 28 -12.49 0.92 3.79
C ASN A 28 -12.92 -0.53 3.52
N VAL A 29 -13.98 -0.74 2.73
CA VAL A 29 -14.42 -2.09 2.36
C VAL A 29 -13.47 -2.66 1.32
N ASP A 30 -12.94 -3.85 1.61
CA ASP A 30 -12.09 -4.58 0.69
C ASP A 30 -12.91 -5.17 -0.46
N ILE A 31 -12.74 -4.59 -1.65
CA ILE A 31 -13.34 -5.04 -2.91
C ILE A 31 -12.37 -5.83 -3.78
N SER A 32 -11.15 -6.10 -3.31
CA SER A 32 -10.11 -6.79 -4.08
C SER A 32 -10.58 -8.15 -4.59
N ILE A 33 -11.35 -8.89 -3.77
CA ILE A 33 -11.90 -10.19 -4.15
C ILE A 33 -12.82 -10.14 -5.38
N ALA A 34 -13.55 -9.04 -5.59
CA ALA A 34 -14.46 -8.91 -6.73
C ALA A 34 -13.70 -8.68 -8.06
N TYR A 35 -12.48 -8.15 -8.00
CA TYR A 35 -11.65 -7.83 -9.17
C TYR A 35 -10.50 -8.82 -9.39
N ASN A 36 -10.01 -9.48 -8.34
CA ASN A 36 -8.89 -10.43 -8.38
C ASN A 36 -9.29 -11.80 -8.97
N VAL A 37 -10.57 -12.17 -8.94
CA VAL A 37 -11.06 -13.44 -9.52
C VAL A 37 -10.78 -13.56 -11.03
N ASN A 38 -10.60 -12.45 -11.74
CA ASN A 38 -10.29 -12.44 -13.16
C ASN A 38 -8.78 -12.37 -13.48
N GLU A 39 -7.91 -12.29 -12.48
CA GLU A 39 -6.45 -12.22 -12.65
C GLU A 39 -5.80 -13.63 -12.74
N GLU A 40 -6.54 -14.68 -12.38
CA GLU A 40 -6.06 -16.07 -12.32
C GLU A 40 -5.82 -16.75 -13.68
N GLU A 41 -6.18 -16.14 -14.82
CA GLU A 41 -5.92 -16.74 -16.15
C GLU A 41 -4.42 -16.78 -16.51
N SER A 42 -3.55 -16.14 -15.71
CA SER A 42 -2.09 -16.07 -15.95
C SER A 42 -1.24 -16.89 -14.97
N SER A 43 -1.81 -17.80 -14.19
CA SER A 43 -1.13 -18.41 -13.03
C SER A 43 -1.05 -19.94 -13.03
N SER A 44 -0.56 -20.56 -14.11
CA SER A 44 0.03 -21.90 -13.96
C SER A 44 1.34 -21.90 -13.13
N LYS A 45 1.76 -20.73 -12.61
CA LYS A 45 3.05 -20.51 -11.96
C LYS A 45 3.01 -19.94 -10.53
N ASN A 46 1.90 -19.35 -10.07
CA ASN A 46 1.81 -18.75 -8.73
C ASN A 46 0.79 -19.48 -7.83
N GLN A 47 0.87 -20.81 -7.74
CA GLN A 47 0.25 -21.57 -6.65
C GLN A 47 1.13 -21.49 -5.40
N ILE A 48 1.17 -20.32 -4.76
CA ILE A 48 1.69 -20.20 -3.40
C ILE A 48 0.47 -19.88 -2.54
N THR A 49 -0.21 -20.94 -2.10
CA THR A 49 -1.51 -20.83 -1.41
C THR A 49 -1.37 -20.16 -0.04
N PHE A 50 -0.21 -20.18 0.60
CA PHE A 50 0.07 -19.46 1.85
C PHE A 50 1.59 -19.34 2.06
N GLU A 51 2.13 -18.14 1.91
CA GLU A 51 3.49 -17.79 2.34
C GLU A 51 3.39 -16.72 3.43
N TYR A 52 4.01 -16.97 4.57
CA TYR A 52 4.09 -16.02 5.67
C TYR A 52 5.55 -15.92 6.12
N THR A 53 6.13 -14.73 5.96
CA THR A 53 7.47 -14.43 6.46
C THR A 53 7.34 -13.96 7.90
N ILE A 54 7.79 -14.78 8.85
CA ILE A 54 7.94 -14.35 10.24
C ILE A 54 9.22 -13.54 10.33
N GLU A 55 9.11 -12.23 10.20
CA GLU A 55 10.20 -11.31 10.51
C GLU A 55 10.49 -11.40 12.02
N GLU A 56 11.77 -11.58 12.37
CA GLU A 56 12.20 -11.59 13.76
C GLU A 56 11.93 -10.21 14.36
N MET A 57 11.09 -10.15 15.40
CA MET A 57 10.64 -8.90 16.00
C MET A 57 11.76 -8.30 16.84
N ASN A 58 12.75 -7.69 16.18
CA ASN A 58 13.78 -6.93 16.84
C ASN A 58 13.14 -5.67 17.45
N SER A 59 13.34 -5.47 18.75
CA SER A 59 12.76 -4.34 19.45
C SER A 59 13.30 -3.05 18.82
N ASN A 60 12.42 -2.28 18.17
CA ASN A 60 12.78 -0.99 17.59
C ASN A 60 12.77 0.14 18.63
N TYR A 61 12.81 -0.22 19.92
CA TYR A 61 12.73 0.70 21.05
C TYR A 61 13.80 1.78 20.98
N ASN A 62 15.04 1.43 20.65
CA ASN A 62 16.14 2.37 20.58
C ASN A 62 15.93 3.45 19.51
N SER A 63 15.37 3.10 18.34
CA SER A 63 15.12 4.08 17.29
C SER A 63 13.91 4.97 17.61
N ILE A 64 12.85 4.40 18.19
CA ILE A 64 11.67 5.16 18.61
C ILE A 64 12.03 6.11 19.76
N HIS A 65 12.81 5.65 20.74
CA HIS A 65 13.29 6.48 21.83
C HIS A 65 14.21 7.60 21.31
N PHE A 66 15.12 7.32 20.38
CA PHE A 66 15.97 8.34 19.78
C PHE A 66 15.17 9.47 19.12
N LEU A 67 14.12 9.12 18.36
CA LEU A 67 13.22 10.10 17.73
C LEU A 67 12.41 10.91 18.75
N GLN A 68 12.00 10.29 19.86
CA GLN A 68 11.30 11.00 20.94
C GLN A 68 12.24 12.00 21.65
N THR A 69 13.49 11.61 21.91
CA THR A 69 14.50 12.50 22.49
C THR A 69 14.81 13.67 21.57
N GLN A 70 14.97 13.44 20.26
CA GLN A 70 15.23 14.53 19.30
C GLN A 70 14.11 15.57 19.23
N LYS A 71 12.84 15.18 19.44
CA LYS A 71 11.74 16.15 19.46
C LYS A 71 11.81 17.14 20.63
N THR A 72 12.50 16.78 21.71
CA THR A 72 12.61 17.62 22.92
C THR A 72 13.75 18.62 22.86
N ASP A 73 14.78 18.33 22.06
CA ASP A 73 15.83 19.30 21.77
C ASP A 73 15.35 20.19 20.63
N GLY A 74 14.91 21.41 20.97
CA GLY A 74 14.53 22.41 20.00
C GLY A 74 15.64 22.55 18.95
N HIS A 75 15.32 22.32 17.68
CA HIS A 75 16.28 22.46 16.60
C HIS A 75 16.66 23.93 16.43
N TYR A 76 17.69 24.37 17.16
CA TYR A 76 18.40 25.60 16.86
C TYR A 76 19.30 25.33 15.67
N TYR A 77 18.73 25.40 14.46
CA TYR A 77 19.56 25.54 13.27
C TYR A 77 20.27 26.88 13.38
N LYS A 78 21.55 26.85 13.76
CA LYS A 78 22.43 27.98 13.49
C LYS A 78 22.49 28.07 11.98
N GLU A 79 21.79 29.04 11.40
CA GLU A 79 21.92 29.41 9.99
C GLU A 79 23.36 29.87 9.74
N ASN A 80 24.28 28.93 9.65
CA ASN A 80 25.54 29.16 8.99
C ASN A 80 25.18 29.18 7.50
N GLY A 81 25.27 30.36 6.89
CA GLY A 81 25.01 30.59 5.46
C GLY A 81 26.02 29.86 4.58
N TYR A 82 25.93 28.55 4.51
CA TYR A 82 26.71 27.74 3.59
C TYR A 82 26.16 27.93 2.18
N ARG A 83 27.04 28.26 1.23
CA ARG A 83 26.69 28.25 -0.19
C ARG A 83 26.53 26.80 -0.61
N VAL A 84 25.28 26.37 -0.85
CA VAL A 84 24.99 25.05 -1.40
C VAL A 84 25.39 25.06 -2.86
N PHE A 85 26.43 24.29 -3.20
CA PHE A 85 26.84 24.09 -4.59
C PHE A 85 26.09 22.87 -5.15
N LEU A 86 25.17 23.08 -6.08
CA LEU A 86 24.39 21.99 -6.72
C LEU A 86 25.27 20.95 -7.44
N SER A 87 26.53 21.26 -7.69
CA SER A 87 27.48 20.36 -8.34
C SER A 87 28.06 19.29 -7.41
N ILE A 88 27.83 19.37 -6.11
CA ILE A 88 28.38 18.43 -5.12
C ILE A 88 27.30 17.42 -4.76
N SER A 89 27.37 16.22 -5.35
CA SER A 89 26.58 15.07 -4.93
C SER A 89 27.41 14.25 -3.94
N SER A 90 27.01 14.24 -2.66
CA SER A 90 27.60 13.33 -1.68
C SER A 90 27.08 11.91 -1.90
N PRO A 91 27.93 10.88 -2.02
CA PRO A 91 27.46 9.51 -2.11
C PRO A 91 26.74 9.11 -0.81
N PRO A 92 25.74 8.20 -0.89
CA PRO A 92 25.04 7.72 0.29
C PRO A 92 26.03 7.11 1.31
N PRO A 93 25.78 7.26 2.62
CA PRO A 93 26.63 6.65 3.64
C PRO A 93 26.72 5.14 3.40
N LYS A 94 27.94 4.60 3.43
CA LYS A 94 28.11 3.15 3.50
C LYS A 94 27.74 2.72 4.91
N ASN A 95 26.69 1.89 4.99
CA ASN A 95 26.08 1.31 6.19
C ASN A 95 27.02 1.24 7.40
N ALA A 96 26.56 1.79 8.53
CA ALA A 96 27.15 1.63 9.86
C ALA A 96 26.65 0.35 10.53
#